data_AF-A0A0S6UP49-F1
#
_entry.id   AF-A0A0S6UP49-F1
#
_cell.length_a   1.000
_cell.length_b   1.000
_cell.length_c   1.000
_cell.angle_alpha   90.00
_cell.angle_beta   90.00
_cell.angle_gamma   90.00
#
_symmetry.space_group_name_H-M   'P 1'
#
loop_
_entity.id
_entity.type
_entity.pdbx_description
1 polymer ?
#
loop_
_entity_poly.entity_id
_entity_poly.type
_entity_poly.pdbx_seq_one_letter_code
_entity_poly.pdbx_strand_id
1 'polypeptide(L)'
;MKLTALWRDTRGASALEFALTAPVFFLFIFGIIECGLLFWTQLGIQHGSEMAARCATVNNTLCPSSSAITTYAAQQAYGLTLPPGTFSFAAAACGNQVSASYSFAFPQIINLSPVTLTARACFPS
;
A
#
# COMPACT_ATOMS: atom_id res chain seq x y z
N MET A 1 50.23 13.15 31.67
CA MET A 1 50.60 12.49 30.38
C MET A 1 49.48 11.63 29.74
N LYS A 2 48.35 11.35 30.41
CA LYS A 2 47.25 10.54 29.83
C LYS A 2 46.27 11.31 28.93
N LEU A 3 46.13 12.63 29.10
CA LEU A 3 45.18 13.46 28.33
C LEU A 3 45.56 13.63 26.85
N THR A 4 46.86 13.68 26.54
CA THR A 4 47.37 13.77 25.16
C THR A 4 47.17 12.48 24.36
N ALA A 5 47.03 11.33 25.04
CA ALA A 5 46.77 10.04 24.39
C ALA A 5 45.30 9.91 23.93
N LEU A 6 44.36 10.47 24.69
CA LEU A 6 42.94 10.55 24.32
C LEU A 6 42.71 11.47 23.11
N TRP A 7 43.47 12.57 23.01
CA TRP A 7 43.39 13.52 21.88
C TRP A 7 43.95 12.97 20.56
N ARG A 8 44.72 11.88 20.61
CA ARG A 8 45.35 11.26 19.43
C ARG A 8 44.70 9.93 19.06
N ASP A 9 43.63 9.54 19.74
CA ASP A 9 42.98 8.25 19.52
C ASP A 9 42.04 8.30 18.31
N THR A 10 42.41 7.62 17.24
CA THR A 10 41.66 7.55 15.97
C THR A 10 40.85 6.26 15.84
N ARG A 11 40.88 5.38 16.84
CA ARG A 11 40.24 4.04 16.80
C ARG A 11 38.72 4.08 16.63
N GLY A 12 38.09 5.23 16.84
CA GLY A 12 36.64 5.46 16.66
C GLY A 12 36.24 6.19 15.39
N ALA A 13 37.18 6.56 14.50
CA ALA A 13 36.86 7.35 13.31
C ALA A 13 35.87 6.64 12.37
N SER A 14 36.05 5.34 12.15
CA SER A 14 35.13 4.52 11.34
C SER A 14 33.73 4.39 11.95
N ALA A 15 33.63 4.36 13.28
CA ALA A 15 32.33 4.36 13.97
C ALA A 15 31.60 5.69 13.77
N LEU A 16 32.34 6.81 13.73
CA LEU A 16 31.79 8.13 13.47
C LEU A 16 31.32 8.28 12.01
N GLU A 17 32.09 7.80 11.05
CA GLU A 17 31.73 7.80 9.62
C GLU A 17 30.46 6.97 9.36
N PHE A 18 30.34 5.81 10.03
CA PHE A 18 29.12 5.00 9.97
C PHE A 18 27.94 5.71 10.62
N ALA A 19 28.13 6.37 11.77
CA ALA A 19 27.06 7.11 12.43
C ALA A 19 26.48 8.25 11.56
N LEU A 20 27.29 8.83 10.66
CA LEU A 20 26.84 9.88 9.74
C LEU A 20 26.16 9.31 8.48
N THR A 21 26.60 8.16 7.97
CA THR A 21 26.09 7.57 6.72
C THR A 21 24.90 6.62 6.94
N ALA A 22 24.88 5.89 8.05
CA ALA A 22 23.84 4.92 8.37
C ALA A 22 22.42 5.52 8.40
N PRO A 23 22.17 6.71 8.98
CA PRO A 23 20.82 7.29 9.00
C PRO A 23 20.24 7.51 7.59
N VAL A 24 21.08 8.00 6.67
CA VAL A 24 20.69 8.24 5.28
C VAL A 24 20.44 6.92 4.55
N PHE A 25 21.31 5.94 4.75
CA PHE A 25 21.18 4.61 4.16
C PHE A 25 19.88 3.91 4.59
N PHE A 26 19.57 3.92 5.89
CA PHE A 26 18.32 3.32 6.39
C PHE A 26 17.08 4.09 5.94
N LEU A 27 17.15 5.43 5.84
CA LEU A 27 16.07 6.22 5.26
C LEU A 27 15.74 5.78 3.82
N PHE A 28 16.76 5.54 2.99
CA PHE A 28 16.53 5.04 1.63
C PHE A 28 15.96 3.62 1.61
N ILE A 29 16.47 2.71 2.45
CA ILE A 29 15.94 1.34 2.53
C ILE A 29 14.46 1.35 2.92
N PHE A 30 14.13 2.03 4.02
CA PHE A 30 12.73 2.11 4.46
C PHE A 30 11.87 2.83 3.44
N GLY A 31 12.37 3.92 2.83
CA GLY A 31 11.65 4.62 1.76
C GLY A 31 11.31 3.72 0.58
N ILE A 32 12.23 2.87 0.13
CA ILE A 32 11.99 1.93 -0.98
C ILE A 32 10.96 0.87 -0.57
N ILE A 33 11.07 0.30 0.63
CA ILE A 33 10.12 -0.70 1.14
C ILE A 33 8.71 -0.12 1.22
N GLU A 34 8.56 1.08 1.79
CA GLU A 34 7.27 1.76 1.92
C GLU A 34 6.64 2.09 0.56
N CYS A 35 7.45 2.58 -0.39
CA CYS A 35 6.99 2.78 -1.77
C CYS A 35 6.52 1.46 -2.40
N GLY A 36 7.24 0.36 -2.18
CA GLY A 36 6.85 -0.96 -2.64
C GLY A 36 5.50 -1.42 -2.07
N LEU A 37 5.29 -1.21 -0.77
CA LEU A 37 4.02 -1.53 -0.10
C LEU A 37 2.86 -0.66 -0.64
N LEU A 38 3.12 0.62 -0.89
CA LEU A 38 2.14 1.54 -1.47
C LEU A 38 1.73 1.09 -2.88
N PHE A 39 2.69 0.74 -3.74
CA PHE A 39 2.36 0.22 -5.07
C PHE A 39 1.66 -1.14 -5.02
N TRP A 40 2.07 -2.03 -4.12
CA TRP A 40 1.39 -3.32 -3.94
C TRP A 40 -0.08 -3.14 -3.51
N THR A 41 -0.34 -2.23 -2.57
CA THR A 41 -1.72 -1.91 -2.15
C THR A 41 -2.54 -1.31 -3.28
N GLN A 42 -1.98 -0.37 -4.05
CA GLN A 42 -2.63 0.22 -5.23
C GLN A 42 -2.99 -0.84 -6.29
N LEU A 43 -2.05 -1.74 -6.60
CA LEU A 43 -2.27 -2.83 -7.55
C LEU A 43 -3.32 -3.82 -7.04
N GLY A 44 -3.30 -4.14 -5.74
CA GLY A 44 -4.28 -5.03 -5.13
C GLY A 44 -5.71 -4.49 -5.21
N ILE A 45 -5.93 -3.23 -4.81
CA ILE A 45 -7.27 -2.63 -4.90
C ILE A 45 -7.75 -2.49 -6.34
N GLN A 46 -6.83 -2.22 -7.28
CA GLN A 46 -7.18 -2.13 -8.70
C GLN A 46 -7.57 -3.49 -9.27
N HIS A 47 -6.74 -4.51 -9.04
CA HIS A 47 -7.05 -5.88 -9.47
C HIS A 47 -8.36 -6.40 -8.87
N GLY A 48 -8.58 -6.16 -7.57
CA GLY A 48 -9.82 -6.50 -6.89
C GLY A 48 -11.05 -5.85 -7.52
N SER A 49 -10.95 -4.56 -7.87
CA SER A 49 -12.03 -3.84 -8.55
C SER A 49 -12.34 -4.37 -9.95
N GLU A 50 -11.32 -4.69 -10.75
CA GLU A 50 -11.45 -5.21 -12.11
C GLU A 50 -12.11 -6.60 -12.12
N MET A 51 -11.63 -7.50 -11.25
CA MET A 51 -12.18 -8.84 -11.13
C MET A 51 -13.62 -8.83 -10.61
N ALA A 52 -13.95 -7.95 -9.66
CA ALA A 52 -15.29 -7.80 -9.15
C ALA A 52 -16.27 -7.20 -10.16
N ALA A 53 -15.85 -6.18 -10.93
CA ALA A 53 -16.66 -5.62 -12.00
C ALA A 53 -17.00 -6.68 -13.07
N ARG A 54 -16.03 -7.51 -13.44
CA ARG A 54 -16.25 -8.65 -14.34
C ARG A 54 -17.12 -9.76 -13.71
N CYS A 55 -16.97 -10.02 -12.42
CA CYS A 55 -17.78 -11.02 -11.73
C CYS A 55 -19.27 -10.62 -11.73
N ALA A 56 -19.55 -9.33 -11.52
CA ALA A 56 -20.90 -8.78 -11.54
C ALA A 56 -21.61 -8.92 -12.90
N THR A 57 -20.87 -8.95 -14.01
CA THR A 57 -21.44 -9.10 -15.37
C THR A 57 -21.49 -10.56 -15.82
N VAL A 58 -20.39 -11.30 -15.65
CA VAL A 58 -20.25 -12.63 -16.23
C VAL A 58 -20.82 -13.73 -15.34
N ASN A 59 -20.77 -13.57 -14.01
CA ASN A 59 -21.02 -14.66 -13.09
C ASN A 59 -21.95 -14.27 -11.92
N ASN A 60 -23.26 -14.26 -12.21
CA ASN A 60 -24.30 -13.94 -11.24
C ASN A 60 -24.44 -14.98 -10.11
N THR A 61 -23.94 -16.22 -10.27
CA THR A 61 -23.99 -17.22 -9.18
C THR A 61 -22.90 -16.98 -8.14
N LEU A 62 -21.71 -16.53 -8.57
CA LEU A 62 -20.61 -16.16 -7.68
C LEU A 62 -20.80 -14.77 -7.07
N CYS A 63 -21.40 -13.86 -7.84
CA CYS A 63 -21.66 -12.47 -7.46
C CYS A 63 -23.16 -12.12 -7.49
N PRO A 64 -24.01 -12.77 -6.65
CA PRO A 64 -25.47 -12.59 -6.69
C PRO A 64 -25.97 -11.28 -6.09
N SER A 65 -25.12 -10.53 -5.38
CA SER A 65 -25.51 -9.28 -4.70
C SER A 65 -24.32 -8.33 -4.61
N SER A 66 -24.61 -7.04 -4.37
CA SER A 66 -23.59 -6.02 -4.15
C SER A 66 -22.60 -6.41 -3.05
N SER A 67 -23.05 -7.07 -1.98
CA SER A 67 -22.20 -7.52 -0.87
C SER A 67 -21.26 -8.64 -1.29
N ALA A 68 -21.75 -9.58 -2.12
CA ALA A 68 -20.93 -10.65 -2.67
C ALA A 68 -19.86 -10.09 -3.63
N ILE A 69 -20.23 -9.10 -4.46
CA ILE A 69 -19.31 -8.41 -5.37
C ILE A 69 -18.17 -7.73 -4.59
N THR A 70 -18.50 -6.96 -3.55
CA THR A 70 -17.47 -6.28 -2.73
C THR A 70 -16.63 -7.26 -1.91
N THR A 71 -17.21 -8.38 -1.47
CA THR A 71 -16.46 -9.43 -0.77
C THR A 71 -15.48 -10.12 -1.71
N TYR A 72 -15.92 -10.42 -2.93
CA TYR A 72 -15.06 -10.98 -3.97
C TYR A 72 -13.93 -10.00 -4.35
N ALA A 73 -14.22 -8.70 -4.44
CA ALA A 73 -13.20 -7.68 -4.66
C ALA A 73 -12.09 -7.73 -3.59
N ALA A 74 -12.48 -7.83 -2.32
CA ALA A 74 -11.53 -7.94 -1.21
C ALA A 74 -10.72 -9.24 -1.26
N GLN A 75 -11.31 -10.36 -1.67
CA GLN A 75 -10.60 -11.64 -1.84
C GLN A 75 -9.56 -11.59 -2.97
N GLN A 76 -9.83 -10.82 -4.02
CA GLN A 76 -8.93 -10.65 -5.16
C GLN A 76 -7.88 -9.54 -4.94
N ALA A 77 -7.87 -8.86 -3.80
CA ALA A 77 -6.94 -7.77 -3.52
C ALA A 77 -5.54 -8.24 -3.06
N TYR A 78 -4.97 -9.27 -3.71
CA TYR A 78 -3.63 -9.83 -3.44
C TYR A 78 -3.31 -10.12 -1.96
N GLY A 79 -4.30 -10.58 -1.18
CA GLY A 79 -4.12 -10.93 0.23
C GLY A 79 -4.10 -9.74 1.20
N LEU A 80 -4.48 -8.54 0.74
CA LEU A 80 -4.60 -7.36 1.59
C LEU A 80 -5.76 -7.51 2.59
N THR A 81 -5.51 -7.15 3.85
CA THR A 81 -6.53 -7.06 4.90
C THR A 81 -7.17 -5.68 4.89
N LEU A 82 -8.23 -5.54 4.10
CA LEU A 82 -8.90 -4.26 3.89
C LEU A 82 -10.11 -4.10 4.84
N PRO A 83 -10.32 -2.90 5.42
CA PRO A 83 -11.52 -2.66 6.23
C PRO A 83 -12.80 -2.76 5.38
N PRO A 84 -13.94 -3.13 6.00
CA PRO A 84 -15.21 -3.15 5.31
C PRO A 84 -15.58 -1.75 4.80
N GLY A 85 -16.15 -1.67 3.60
CA GLY A 85 -16.48 -0.39 2.94
C GLY A 85 -15.36 0.20 2.08
N THR A 86 -14.21 -0.48 1.97
CA THR A 86 -13.16 -0.12 1.00
C THR A 86 -13.63 -0.23 -0.44
N PHE A 87 -14.42 -1.27 -0.77
CA PHE A 87 -15.04 -1.46 -2.06
C PHE A 87 -16.52 -1.08 -2.04
N SER A 88 -16.97 -0.48 -3.15
CA SER A 88 -18.36 -0.14 -3.40
C SER A 88 -18.73 -0.54 -4.83
N PHE A 89 -19.97 -0.97 -5.02
CA PHE A 89 -20.52 -1.34 -6.30
C PHE A 89 -21.64 -0.37 -6.69
N ALA A 90 -21.64 0.04 -7.95
CA ALA A 90 -22.70 0.87 -8.52
C ALA A 90 -22.93 0.48 -9.98
N ALA A 91 -24.20 0.50 -10.40
CA ALA A 91 -24.53 0.50 -11.83
C ALA A 91 -24.30 1.92 -12.37
N ALA A 92 -23.39 2.06 -13.33
CA ALA A 92 -23.03 3.32 -13.96
C ALA A 92 -23.34 3.29 -15.45
N ALA A 93 -23.18 4.41 -16.15
CA ALA A 93 -23.40 4.47 -17.60
C ALA A 93 -22.52 3.50 -18.40
N CYS A 94 -21.37 3.09 -17.84
CA CYS A 94 -20.46 2.11 -18.44
C CYS A 94 -20.81 0.64 -18.14
N GLY A 95 -21.90 0.38 -17.41
CA GLY A 95 -22.31 -0.96 -16.96
C GLY A 95 -22.10 -1.15 -15.45
N ASN A 96 -21.50 -2.26 -15.07
CA ASN A 96 -21.22 -2.61 -13.69
C ASN A 96 -19.89 -1.98 -13.24
N GLN A 97 -19.95 -1.02 -12.33
CA GLN A 97 -18.78 -0.30 -11.82
C GLN A 97 -18.46 -0.72 -10.38
N VAL A 98 -17.18 -0.98 -10.11
CA VAL A 98 -16.64 -1.20 -8.76
C VAL A 98 -15.59 -0.13 -8.47
N SER A 99 -15.76 0.57 -7.35
CA SER A 99 -14.85 1.61 -6.89
C SER A 99 -14.24 1.22 -5.55
N ALA A 100 -12.94 1.43 -5.41
CA ALA A 100 -12.17 1.21 -4.20
C ALA A 100 -11.62 2.53 -3.65
N SER A 101 -11.65 2.72 -2.34
CA SER A 101 -11.01 3.84 -1.64
C SER A 101 -10.38 3.34 -0.35
N TYR A 102 -9.06 3.51 -0.22
CA TYR A 102 -8.29 3.03 0.91
C TYR A 102 -7.30 4.09 1.38
N SER A 103 -7.31 4.41 2.67
CA SER A 103 -6.34 5.32 3.28
C SER A 103 -5.08 4.55 3.69
N PHE A 104 -4.01 4.68 2.90
CA PHE A 104 -2.71 4.13 3.23
C PHE A 104 -2.03 5.00 4.30
N ALA A 105 -1.78 4.43 5.48
CA ALA A 105 -1.08 5.10 6.57
C ALA A 105 0.38 4.66 6.60
N PHE A 106 1.30 5.62 6.50
CA PHE A 106 2.73 5.35 6.63
C PHE A 106 3.09 5.02 8.09
N PRO A 107 4.10 4.19 8.34
CA PRO A 107 4.64 3.99 9.67
C PRO A 107 5.15 5.33 10.24
N GLN A 108 5.00 5.51 11.55
CA GLN A 108 5.29 6.78 12.24
C GLN A 108 6.76 7.20 12.25
N ILE A 109 7.64 6.48 11.54
CA ILE A 109 9.06 6.78 11.42
C ILE A 109 9.29 8.19 10.84
N ILE A 110 8.42 8.63 9.93
CA ILE A 110 8.63 9.88 9.16
C ILE A 110 7.47 10.90 9.28
N ASN A 111 6.54 10.71 10.21
CA ASN A 111 5.34 11.56 10.42
C ASN A 111 4.67 12.06 9.13
N LEU A 112 4.51 11.15 8.16
CA LEU A 112 3.87 11.46 6.88
C LEU A 112 2.35 11.39 7.03
N SER A 113 1.66 12.30 6.33
CA SER A 113 0.21 12.25 6.26
C SER A 113 -0.26 11.02 5.47
N PRO A 114 -1.39 10.39 5.85
CA PRO A 114 -1.95 9.29 5.10
C PRO A 114 -2.28 9.71 3.66
N VAL A 115 -2.09 8.78 2.72
CA VAL A 115 -2.44 8.99 1.31
C VAL A 115 -3.63 8.12 0.95
N THR A 116 -4.65 8.74 0.35
CA THR A 116 -5.82 8.00 -0.12
C THR A 116 -5.55 7.40 -1.49
N LEU A 117 -5.50 6.07 -1.52
CA LEU A 117 -5.43 5.27 -2.73
C LEU A 117 -6.85 5.05 -3.26
N THR A 118 -7.03 5.23 -4.55
CA THR A 118 -8.31 5.02 -5.22
C THR A 118 -8.12 4.16 -6.46
N ALA A 119 -9.09 3.30 -6.71
CA ALA A 119 -9.15 2.51 -7.93
C ALA A 119 -10.59 2.40 -8.40
N ARG A 120 -10.80 2.32 -9.71
CA ARG A 120 -12.13 2.18 -10.31
C ARG A 120 -12.02 1.29 -11.52
N ALA A 121 -12.91 0.32 -11.61
CA ALA A 121 -13.06 -0.52 -12.78
C ALA A 121 -14.52 -0.54 -13.20
N CYS A 122 -14.75 -0.61 -14.51
CA CYS A 122 -16.09 -0.74 -15.06
C CYS A 122 -16.10 -1.84 -16.12
N PHE A 123 -17.16 -2.64 -16.12
CA PHE A 123 -17.36 -3.69 -17.09
C PHE A 123 -18.73 -3.55 -17.74
N PRO A 124 -18.83 -3.59 -19.09
CA PRO A 124 -20.10 -3.48 -19.79
C PRO A 124 -21.03 -4.63 -19.40
N SER A 125 -22.27 -4.27 -19.02
CA SER A 125 -23.34 -5.20 -18.67
C SER A 125 -23.87 -5.98 -19.85
#